data_AF-A0A955PDA4-F1
#
_entry.id   AF-A0A955PDA4-F1
#
_cell.length_a   1.000
_cell.length_b   1.000
_cell.length_c   1.000
_cell.angle_alpha   90.00
_cell.angle_beta   90.00
_cell.angle_gamma   90.00
#
_symmetry.space_group_name_H-M   'P 1'
#
loop_
_entity.id
_entity.type
_entity.pdbx_description
1 polymer ?
#
loop_
_entity_poly.entity_id
_entity_poly.type
_entity_poly.pdbx_seq_one_letter_code
_entity_poly.pdbx_strand_id
1 'polypeptide(L)' 'CSDLVSNGENGWICDEMTIDRFSSLLVGIVDTPQNRSAAGEAARESSRERFSIEKMLKNLKKMYLEVE' A
#
# COMPACT_ATOMS: atom_id res chain seq x y z
N CYS A 1 -1.40 4.73 -11.14
CA CYS A 1 -0.52 5.16 -10.04
C CYS A 1 -0.95 4.36 -8.81
N SER A 2 -0.09 3.41 -8.40
CA SER A 2 -0.18 2.42 -7.31
C SER A 2 -1.54 2.06 -6.71
N ASP A 3 -2.12 0.94 -7.13
CA ASP A 3 -3.27 0.33 -6.44
C ASP A 3 -2.93 -0.09 -5.00
N LEU A 4 -1.66 -0.14 -4.61
CA LEU A 4 -1.21 -0.64 -3.29
C LEU A 4 -0.96 0.48 -2.28
N VAL A 5 -0.58 1.67 -2.75
CA VAL A 5 -0.14 2.78 -1.91
C VAL A 5 -1.07 3.97 -2.08
N SER A 6 -1.75 4.35 -1.02
CA SER A 6 -2.43 5.63 -0.83
C SER A 6 -1.45 6.63 -0.26
N ASN A 7 -1.04 7.60 -1.07
CA ASN A 7 -0.04 8.60 -0.72
C ASN A 7 -0.45 9.40 0.54
N GLY A 8 0.41 9.38 1.57
CA GLY A 8 0.19 10.04 2.86
C GLY A 8 -0.61 9.22 3.88
N GLU A 9 -1.26 8.13 3.47
CA GLU A 9 -2.08 7.29 4.36
C GLU A 9 -1.36 6.01 4.76
N ASN A 10 -0.93 5.22 3.77
CA ASN A 10 -0.31 3.91 4.00
C ASN A 10 1.12 3.82 3.42
N GLY A 11 1.65 4.96 2.98
CA GLY A 11 2.94 5.08 2.35
C GLY A 11 3.04 6.39 1.59
N TRP A 12 4.12 6.55 0.84
CA TRP A 12 4.37 7.77 0.08
C TRP A 12 4.76 7.42 -1.34
N ILE A 13 4.22 8.19 -2.28
CA ILE A 13 4.54 8.10 -3.70
C ILE A 13 5.41 9.30 -4.05
N CYS A 14 6.54 9.05 -4.70
CA CYS A 14 7.44 10.08 -5.18
C CYS A 14 7.67 9.88 -6.68
N ASP A 15 7.71 10.97 -7.43
CA ASP A 15 7.91 10.93 -8.88
C ASP A 15 9.36 10.55 -9.22
N GLU A 16 9.54 9.71 -10.25
CA GLU A 16 10.80 9.09 -10.68
C GLU A 16 11.97 10.07 -10.90
N MET A 17 11.69 11.35 -11.14
CA MET A 17 12.67 12.36 -11.54
C MET A 17 13.09 13.30 -10.40
N THR A 18 12.79 12.99 -9.14
CA THR A 18 13.02 13.93 -8.02
C THR A 18 13.78 13.33 -6.84
N ILE A 19 15.07 13.04 -7.04
CA ILE A 19 15.98 12.49 -6.00
C ILE A 19 15.99 13.37 -4.74
N ASP A 20 16.01 14.69 -4.89
CA ASP A 20 16.01 15.61 -3.75
C ASP A 20 14.72 15.50 -2.93
N ARG A 21 13.57 15.40 -3.62
CA ARG A 21 12.26 15.25 -2.96
C ARG A 21 12.14 13.89 -2.28
N PHE A 22 12.66 12.84 -2.91
CA PHE A 22 12.73 11.50 -2.31
C PHE A 22 13.57 11.51 -1.03
N SER A 23 14.71 12.19 -1.06
CA SER A 23 15.62 12.32 0.08
C SER A 23 14.99 13.11 1.23
N SER A 24 14.37 14.26 0.95
CA SER A 24 13.63 15.03 1.96
C SER A 24 12.47 14.24 2.56
N LEU A 25 11.77 13.45 1.75
CA LEU A 25 10.67 12.61 2.20
C LEU A 25 11.16 11.49 3.14
N LEU A 26 12.27 10.83 2.80
CA LEU A 26 12.88 9.82 3.68
C LEU A 26 13.31 10.40 5.02
N VAL A 27 13.94 11.58 5.02
CA VAL A 27 14.32 12.28 6.26
C VAL A 27 13.07 12.57 7.11
N GLY A 28 12.02 13.13 6.51
CA GLY A 28 10.77 13.40 7.23
C GLY A 28 10.11 12.15 7.86
N ILE A 29 10.19 11.01 7.18
CA ILE A 29 9.69 9.71 7.69
C ILE A 29 10.54 9.21 8.87
N VAL A 30 11.85 9.41 8.82
CA VAL A 30 12.76 9.03 9.91
C VAL A 30 12.54 9.91 11.14
N ASP A 31 12.40 11.22 10.92
CA ASP A 31 12.27 12.25 11.96
C ASP A 31 10.89 12.26 12.65
N THR A 32 9.89 11.59 12.06
CA THR A 32 8.53 11.52 12.62
C THR A 32 8.09 10.06 12.86
N PRO A 33 8.61 9.38 13.92
CA PRO A 33 8.38 7.95 14.15
C PRO A 33 6.91 7.55 14.27
N GLN A 34 6.07 8.44 14.83
CA GLN A 34 4.64 8.20 15.01
C GLN A 34 3.92 8.07 13.67
N ASN A 35 4.22 8.97 12.73
CA ASN A 35 3.63 8.95 11.39
C ASN A 35 4.09 7.70 10.62
N ARG A 36 5.35 7.30 10.77
CA ARG A 36 5.87 6.06 10.19
C ARG A 36 5.14 4.83 10.72
N SER A 37 4.93 4.73 12.03
CA SER A 37 4.24 3.59 12.63
C SER A 37 2.77 3.53 12.20
N ALA A 38 2.08 4.67 12.17
CA ALA A 38 0.69 4.75 11.74
C ALA A 38 0.52 4.33 10.27
N ALA A 39 1.38 4.85 9.38
CA ALA A 39 1.37 4.48 7.97
C ALA A 39 1.69 2.99 7.76
N GLY A 40 2.61 2.42 8.55
CA GLY A 40 2.93 0.99 8.50
C GLY A 40 1.75 0.09 8.90
N GLU A 41 1.02 0.47 9.95
CA GLU A 41 -0.18 -0.28 10.37
C GLU A 41 -1.30 -0.16 9.31
N ALA A 42 -1.54 1.05 8.79
CA ALA A 42 -2.50 1.28 7.71
C ALA A 42 -2.14 0.48 6.44
N ALA A 43 -0.86 0.36 6.09
CA ALA A 43 -0.39 -0.46 4.99
C ALA A 43 -0.70 -1.94 5.19
N ARG A 44 -0.47 -2.43 6.41
CA ARG A 44 -0.76 -3.82 6.79
C ARG A 44 -2.25 -4.12 6.70
N GLU A 45 -3.09 -3.24 7.26
CA GLU A 45 -4.55 -3.39 7.25
C GLU A 45 -5.09 -3.36 5.82
N SER A 46 -4.72 -2.33 5.04
CA SER A 46 -5.11 -2.21 3.63
C SER A 46 -4.71 -3.43 2.80
N SER A 47 -3.49 -3.94 3.01
CA SER A 47 -3.01 -5.14 2.33
C SER A 47 -3.83 -6.37 2.67
N ARG A 48 -4.13 -6.57 3.97
CA ARG A 48 -4.93 -7.69 4.45
C ARG A 48 -6.37 -7.65 3.91
N GLU A 49 -6.97 -6.46 3.85
CA GLU A 49 -8.34 -6.33 3.38
C GLU A 49 -8.46 -6.58 1.88
N ARG A 50 -7.52 -6.08 1.08
CA ARG A 50 -7.65 -6.08 -0.38
C ARG A 50 -7.02 -7.31 -1.03
N PHE A 51 -5.96 -7.84 -0.43
CA PHE A 51 -5.12 -8.87 -1.04
C PHE A 51 -5.02 -10.14 -0.20
N SER A 52 -6.05 -10.47 0.62
CA SER A 52 -6.04 -11.75 1.32
C SER A 52 -6.14 -12.91 0.34
N ILE A 53 -5.28 -13.92 0.56
CA ILE A 53 -5.27 -15.16 -0.23
C ILE A 53 -6.67 -15.80 -0.25
N GLU A 54 -7.37 -15.76 0.88
CA GLU A 54 -8.75 -16.26 0.98
C GLU A 54 -9.71 -15.54 0.02
N LYS A 55 -9.67 -14.21 -0.06
CA LYS A 55 -10.49 -13.43 -1.00
C LYS A 55 -10.13 -13.73 -2.44
N MET A 56 -8.83 -13.82 -2.75
CA MET A 56 -8.37 -14.16 -4.10
C MET A 56 -8.84 -15.54 -4.54
N LEU A 57 -8.74 -16.56 -3.67
CA LEU A 57 -9.22 -17.92 -3.97
C LEU A 57 -10.75 -17.97 -4.14
N LYS A 58 -11.50 -17.23 -3.31
CA LYS A 58 -12.96 -17.12 -3.48
C LYS A 58 -13.33 -16.50 -4.82
N ASN A 59 -12.65 -15.42 -5.23
CA ASN A 59 -12.87 -14.77 -6.52
C ASN A 59 -12.52 -15.71 -7.68
N LEU A 60 -11.39 -16.44 -7.60
CA LEU A 60 -11.00 -17.41 -8.61
C LEU A 60 -12.04 -18.54 -8.74
N LYS A 61 -12.49 -19.09 -7.62
CA LYS A 61 -13.54 -20.13 -7.60
C LYS A 61 -14.83 -19.62 -8.24
N LYS A 62 -15.24 -18.40 -7.93
CA LYS A 62 -16.42 -17.77 -8.52
C LYS A 62 -16.29 -17.67 -10.04
N MET A 63 -15.16 -17.17 -10.53
CA MET A 63 -14.90 -17.08 -11.98
C MET A 63 -14.95 -18.45 -12.67
N TYR A 64 -14.48 -19.50 -12.01
CA TYR A 64 -14.51 -20.85 -12.58
C TYR A 64 -15.92 -21.45 -12.64
N LEU A 65 -16.77 -21.16 -11.64
CA LEU A 65 -18.12 -21.71 -11.53
C LEU A 65 -19.18 -20.92 -12.31
N GLU A 66 -18.93 -19.65 -12.64
CA GLU A 66 -19.84 -18.81 -13.44
C GLU A 66 -19.60 -18.96 -14.96
N VAL A 67 -18.62 -19.76 -15.37
CA VAL A 67 -18.27 -20.04 -16.77
C VAL A 67 -18.92 -21.35 -17.28
N GLU A 68 -19.57 -22.11 -16.40
CA GLU A 68 -20.47 -23.24 -16.75
C GLU A 68 -21.94 -22.79 -16.89
#